data_AF-A0A5B6TUZ3-F1
#
_entry.id   AF-A0A5B6TUZ3-F1
#
_cell.length_a   1.000
_cell.length_b   1.000
_cell.length_c   1.000
_cell.angle_alpha   90.00
_cell.angle_beta   90.00
_cell.angle_gamma   90.00
#
_symmetry.space_group_name_H-M   'P 1'
#
loop_
_entity.id
_entity.type
_entity.pdbx_description
1 polymer ?
#
loop_
_entity_poly.entity_id
_entity_poly.type
_entity_poly.pdbx_seq_one_letter_code
_entity_poly.pdbx_strand_id
1 'polypeptide(L)'
;MLGTIRAFWNDQRGVAMLFAAILVPVLVGLSLLALDMSRANGLHNDMQKGADAYALAAAAELDGNTDAISRANRAVANLLTTNATKFSTSGYHTLVAADLTVTYLSGIPAADSIALNAAGMDANSHDWSTTDPKVAKFAEVTVNSTAFATIFPASFVGSNDTMNLQTQSVAGFNNALCQFTPMFICNPYASIGALQTALSGTTKPMIWLKEQQGGASAQYGPGNYGFLSSPEGDKNTGAITEMFAVTSPPACYSQNGVTTRPGNIPPVNDGINTRFDIFSNGGPYKTDPSVNPPAPNVRKGMVAKNPGKNNCSYSAPSNGQASNYMALPRDNCFYSGGCTQAGVLGDGSWNFTGYWNVNHPGASTTGVKTACGANPSRYCVYNFEINNPGLASGSEATAPQCNTTTQTADRRLLYVAIIDCTANSVKGGGQTLPVQAFASVFVTEPAGGPPNADIYGEMQDISTVVGQNTLKKLQRNEAQLYR
;
A
#
# COMPACT_ATOMS: atom_id res chain seq x y z
N MET A 1 60.91 43.64 39.13
CA MET A 1 59.67 42.89 38.85
C MET A 1 58.88 42.48 40.10
N LEU A 2 59.51 42.18 41.25
CA LEU A 2 58.77 41.83 42.49
C LEU A 2 58.11 43.03 43.21
N GLY A 3 58.65 44.25 43.03
CA GLY A 3 58.10 45.47 43.66
C GLY A 3 56.74 45.91 43.11
N THR A 4 56.49 45.71 41.80
CA THR A 4 55.21 46.05 41.15
C THR A 4 54.10 45.08 41.55
N ILE A 5 54.43 43.80 41.79
CA ILE A 5 53.48 42.80 42.31
C ILE A 5 53.13 43.10 43.79
N ARG A 6 54.11 43.52 44.61
CA ARG A 6 53.86 43.96 45.99
C ARG A 6 53.03 45.24 46.08
N ALA A 7 53.19 46.17 45.14
CA ALA A 7 52.38 47.39 45.07
C ALA A 7 50.90 47.08 44.76
N PHE A 8 50.63 46.11 43.88
CA PHE A 8 49.27 45.63 43.61
C PHE A 8 48.63 44.92 44.82
N TRP A 9 49.43 44.23 45.62
CA TRP A 9 48.95 43.49 46.80
C TRP A 9 48.61 44.38 48.00
N ASN A 10 49.20 45.58 48.06
CA ASN A 10 48.98 46.57 49.12
C ASN A 10 48.07 47.75 48.70
N ASP A 11 47.53 47.75 47.48
CA ASP A 11 46.63 48.80 47.02
C ASP A 11 45.23 48.62 47.65
N GLN A 12 44.91 49.47 48.62
CA GLN A 12 43.63 49.49 49.34
C GLN A 12 42.55 50.34 48.66
N ARG A 13 42.67 50.65 47.37
CA ARG A 13 41.55 51.14 46.56
C ARG A 13 40.56 49.99 46.29
N GLY A 14 39.99 49.45 47.36
CA GLY A 14 39.35 48.14 47.49
C GLY A 14 38.01 47.94 46.77
N VAL A 15 37.60 48.87 45.91
CA VAL A 15 36.37 48.73 45.13
C VAL A 15 36.49 47.58 44.11
N ALA A 16 37.65 47.43 43.46
CA ALA A 16 37.85 46.40 42.44
C ALA A 16 37.84 44.97 42.99
N MET A 17 38.41 44.72 44.17
CA MET A 17 38.40 43.39 44.80
C MET A 17 37.00 42.99 45.28
N LEU A 18 36.20 43.93 45.80
CA LEU A 18 34.80 43.70 46.14
C LEU A 18 33.98 43.31 44.91
N PHE A 19 34.15 44.03 43.79
CA PHE A 19 33.50 43.67 42.52
C PHE A 19 33.97 42.31 42.00
N ALA A 20 35.27 42.00 42.04
CA ALA A 20 35.78 40.71 41.60
C ALA A 20 35.26 39.54 42.45
N ALA A 21 35.20 39.71 43.78
CA ALA A 21 34.70 38.68 44.70
C ALA A 21 33.22 38.33 44.47
N ILE A 22 32.41 39.28 43.97
CA ILE A 22 31.00 39.05 43.64
C ILE A 22 30.84 38.59 42.18
N LEU A 23 31.50 39.26 41.24
CA LEU A 23 31.32 38.99 39.80
C LEU A 23 31.90 37.66 39.37
N VAL A 24 33.04 37.23 39.92
CA VAL A 24 33.66 35.95 39.50
C VAL A 24 32.76 34.75 39.80
N PRO A 25 32.23 34.57 41.03
CA PRO A 25 31.28 33.49 41.31
C PRO A 25 30.00 33.57 40.47
N VAL A 26 29.47 34.78 40.22
CA VAL A 26 28.28 34.96 39.38
C VAL A 26 28.55 34.55 37.94
N LEU A 27 29.66 34.99 37.35
CA LEU A 27 30.05 34.64 35.98
C LEU A 27 30.34 33.14 35.84
N VAL A 28 31.00 32.53 36.82
CA VAL A 28 31.23 31.07 36.85
C VAL A 28 29.91 30.33 36.96
N GLY A 29 29.02 30.73 37.87
CA GLY A 29 27.70 30.12 38.04
C GLY A 29 26.85 30.18 36.76
N LEU A 30 26.80 31.34 36.10
CA LEU A 30 26.10 31.51 34.82
C LEU A 30 26.75 30.67 33.69
N SER A 31 28.07 30.54 33.69
CA SER A 31 28.79 29.70 32.72
C SER A 31 28.45 28.22 32.90
N LEU A 32 28.39 27.73 34.15
CA LEU A 32 27.98 26.36 34.45
C LEU A 32 26.53 26.10 34.05
N LEU A 33 25.61 27.03 34.34
CA LEU A 33 24.22 26.94 33.91
C LEU A 33 24.09 26.86 32.37
N ALA A 34 24.87 27.67 31.65
CA ALA A 34 24.89 27.65 30.18
C ALA A 34 25.42 26.32 29.62
N LEU A 35 26.44 25.73 30.26
CA LEU A 35 26.95 24.40 29.90
C LEU A 35 25.91 23.30 30.13
N ASP A 36 25.19 23.33 31.25
CA ASP A 36 24.13 22.36 31.53
C ASP A 36 22.98 22.47 30.55
N MET A 37 22.53 23.69 30.24
CA MET A 37 21.48 23.90 29.24
C MET A 37 21.92 23.40 27.86
N SER A 38 23.19 23.60 27.50
CA SER A 38 23.76 23.11 26.23
C SER A 38 23.77 21.58 26.18
N ARG A 39 24.19 20.92 27.26
CA ARG A 39 24.20 19.44 27.38
C ARG A 39 22.79 18.87 27.39
N ALA A 40 21.87 19.48 28.13
CA ALA A 40 20.47 19.09 28.20
C ALA A 40 19.77 19.19 26.84
N ASN A 41 19.98 20.30 26.11
CA ASN A 41 19.47 20.45 24.75
C ASN A 41 20.08 19.41 23.78
N GLY A 42 21.38 19.10 23.91
CA GLY A 42 22.01 18.02 23.15
C GLY A 42 21.36 16.67 23.44
N LEU A 43 21.20 16.32 24.71
CA LEU A 43 20.55 15.09 25.14
C LEU A 43 19.09 15.02 24.67
N HIS A 44 18.31 16.09 24.81
CA HIS A 44 16.93 16.14 24.35
C HIS A 44 16.81 15.89 22.85
N ASN A 45 17.68 16.50 22.03
CA ASN A 45 17.71 16.26 20.59
C ASN A 45 18.05 14.80 20.24
N ASP A 46 19.00 14.19 20.97
CA ASP A 46 19.37 12.79 20.76
C ASP A 46 18.26 11.83 21.22
N MET A 47 17.61 12.12 22.35
CA MET A 47 16.44 11.38 22.84
C MET A 47 15.27 11.48 21.86
N GLN A 48 15.01 12.66 21.28
CA GLN A 48 13.93 12.84 20.31
C GLN A 48 14.21 12.04 19.02
N LYS A 49 15.44 12.06 18.52
CA LYS A 49 15.83 11.22 17.36
C LYS A 49 15.69 9.73 17.67
N GLY A 50 16.03 9.31 18.89
CA GLY A 50 15.82 7.95 19.36
C GLY A 50 14.34 7.58 19.37
N ALA A 51 13.50 8.40 20.02
CA ALA A 51 12.05 8.21 20.07
C ALA A 51 11.44 8.11 18.67
N ASP A 52 11.82 9.02 17.76
CA ASP A 52 11.39 9.03 16.36
C ASP A 52 11.77 7.73 15.63
N ALA A 53 13.01 7.24 15.82
CA ALA A 53 13.47 6.00 15.20
C ALA A 53 12.72 4.77 15.73
N TYR A 54 12.48 4.69 17.04
CA TYR A 54 11.68 3.61 17.64
C TYR A 54 10.22 3.66 17.18
N ALA A 55 9.62 4.85 17.15
CA ALA A 55 8.25 5.03 16.68
C ALA A 55 8.09 4.61 15.22
N LEU A 56 9.00 5.06 14.33
CA LEU A 56 8.99 4.67 12.92
C LEU A 56 9.16 3.16 12.73
N ALA A 57 10.07 2.53 13.48
CA ALA A 57 10.29 1.08 13.39
C ALA A 57 9.09 0.27 13.91
N ALA A 58 8.46 0.72 15.00
CA ALA A 58 7.23 0.10 15.51
C ALA A 58 6.07 0.29 14.52
N ALA A 59 5.87 1.51 14.02
CA ALA A 59 4.81 1.84 13.08
C ALA A 59 4.95 1.06 11.77
N ALA A 60 6.17 0.91 11.22
CA ALA A 60 6.40 0.18 9.97
C ALA A 60 5.87 -1.27 9.95
N GLU A 61 5.64 -1.86 11.12
CA GLU A 61 5.11 -3.22 11.27
C GLU A 61 3.57 -3.26 11.43
N LEU A 62 2.90 -2.11 11.56
CA LEU A 62 1.45 -1.96 11.77
C LEU A 62 0.66 -2.03 10.45
N ASP A 63 0.69 -3.19 9.80
CA ASP A 63 0.02 -3.44 8.52
C ASP A 63 -1.43 -3.97 8.64
N GLY A 64 -1.98 -4.04 9.86
CA GLY A 64 -3.33 -4.53 10.14
C GLY A 64 -3.48 -6.06 10.16
N ASN A 65 -2.40 -6.82 10.01
CA ASN A 65 -2.44 -8.28 10.20
C ASN A 65 -2.47 -8.66 11.69
N THR A 66 -2.91 -9.88 11.99
CA THR A 66 -3.09 -10.36 13.38
C THR A 66 -1.80 -10.45 14.19
N ASP A 67 -0.64 -10.44 13.54
CA ASP A 67 0.69 -10.49 14.17
C ASP A 67 1.41 -9.14 14.17
N ALA A 68 0.77 -8.06 13.69
CA ALA A 68 1.38 -6.73 13.52
C ALA A 68 2.04 -6.19 14.80
N ILE A 69 1.32 -6.15 15.92
CA ILE A 69 1.86 -5.71 17.23
C ILE A 69 3.03 -6.60 17.68
N SER A 70 2.96 -7.91 17.44
CA SER A 70 4.04 -8.84 17.80
C SER A 70 5.31 -8.58 16.99
N ARG A 71 5.18 -8.20 15.70
CA ARG A 71 6.31 -7.80 14.88
C ARG A 71 6.86 -6.43 15.28
N ALA A 72 5.99 -5.47 15.58
CA ALA A 72 6.38 -4.14 16.07
C ALA A 72 7.19 -4.23 17.37
N ASN A 73 6.73 -5.02 18.35
CA ASN A 73 7.47 -5.26 19.59
C ASN A 73 8.86 -5.87 19.34
N ARG A 74 8.98 -6.79 18.39
CA ARG A 74 10.26 -7.39 18.00
C ARG A 74 11.18 -6.37 17.31
N ALA A 75 10.64 -5.50 16.47
CA ALA A 75 11.41 -4.43 15.82
C ALA A 75 12.01 -3.47 16.85
N VAL A 76 11.21 -3.03 17.84
CA VAL A 76 11.67 -2.21 18.97
C VAL A 76 12.74 -2.95 19.80
N ALA A 77 12.49 -4.21 20.16
CA ALA A 77 13.43 -5.01 20.94
C ALA A 77 14.79 -5.17 20.25
N ASN A 78 14.81 -5.35 18.93
CA ASN A 78 16.05 -5.44 18.16
C ASN A 78 16.85 -4.13 18.23
N LEU A 79 16.18 -2.98 18.09
CA LEU A 79 16.83 -1.66 18.15
C LEU A 79 17.39 -1.34 19.54
N LEU A 80 16.74 -1.82 20.60
CA LEU A 80 17.21 -1.66 21.98
C LEU A 80 18.59 -2.32 22.19
N THR A 81 18.88 -3.43 21.53
CA THR A 81 20.15 -4.16 21.72
C THR A 81 21.39 -3.40 21.23
N THR A 82 21.22 -2.41 20.33
CA THR A 82 22.32 -1.71 19.68
C THR A 82 22.45 -0.24 20.08
N ASN A 83 21.43 0.34 20.70
CA ASN A 83 21.40 1.76 21.05
C ASN A 83 21.78 1.99 22.51
N ALA A 84 22.56 3.05 22.76
CA ALA A 84 22.99 3.43 24.10
C ALA A 84 22.97 4.94 24.28
N THR A 85 22.69 5.41 25.50
CA THR A 85 22.79 6.83 25.87
C THR A 85 24.18 7.14 26.43
N LYS A 86 24.68 8.33 26.11
CA LYS A 86 26.06 8.76 26.44
C LYS A 86 26.15 9.70 27.65
N PHE A 87 25.00 10.13 28.18
CA PHE A 87 24.91 11.10 29.27
C PHE A 87 24.59 10.44 30.62
N SER A 88 25.21 9.28 30.89
CA SER A 88 25.09 8.58 32.18
C SER A 88 26.32 8.82 33.05
N THR A 89 26.11 8.83 34.38
CA THR A 89 27.16 8.96 35.39
C THR A 89 28.03 7.70 35.52
N SER A 90 27.62 6.59 34.89
CA SER A 90 28.29 5.28 34.97
C SER A 90 28.82 4.77 33.61
N GLY A 91 29.05 5.66 32.64
CA GLY A 91 29.52 5.30 31.29
C GLY A 91 28.38 5.26 30.27
N TYR A 92 28.49 4.43 29.23
CA TYR A 92 27.41 4.23 28.26
C TYR A 92 26.30 3.37 28.88
N HIS A 93 25.06 3.85 28.83
CA HIS A 93 23.88 3.07 29.24
C HIS A 93 23.22 2.46 28.01
N THR A 94 23.34 1.14 27.83
CA THR A 94 22.61 0.42 26.79
C THR A 94 21.12 0.47 27.11
N LEU A 95 20.31 0.93 26.16
CA LEU A 95 18.88 1.08 26.36
C LEU A 95 18.22 -0.29 26.57
N VAL A 96 17.27 -0.33 27.49
CA VAL A 96 16.44 -1.51 27.78
C VAL A 96 14.96 -1.18 27.64
N ALA A 97 14.10 -2.20 27.64
CA ALA A 97 12.66 -2.02 27.50
C ALA A 97 12.07 -1.14 28.62
N ALA A 98 12.66 -1.11 29.81
CA ALA A 98 12.22 -0.25 30.91
C ALA A 98 12.48 1.26 30.67
N ASP A 99 13.34 1.61 29.71
CA ASP A 99 13.65 3.00 29.37
C ASP A 99 12.63 3.61 28.40
N LEU A 100 11.74 2.80 27.83
CA LEU A 100 10.76 3.19 26.82
C LEU A 100 9.36 2.73 27.23
N THR A 101 8.37 3.57 26.96
CA THR A 101 6.96 3.17 26.95
C THR A 101 6.50 3.19 25.50
N VAL A 102 6.05 2.04 24.98
CA VAL A 102 5.50 1.92 23.63
C VAL A 102 4.00 1.64 23.74
N THR A 103 3.19 2.52 23.17
CA THR A 103 1.73 2.42 23.18
C THR A 103 1.21 2.41 21.75
N TYR A 104 0.37 1.44 21.41
CA TYR A 104 -0.24 1.34 20.09
C TYR A 104 -1.58 2.05 20.08
N LEU A 105 -1.85 2.83 19.04
CA LEU A 105 -3.05 3.65 18.93
C LEU A 105 -3.88 3.29 17.71
N SER A 106 -5.21 3.33 17.86
CA SER A 106 -6.18 3.14 16.79
C SER A 106 -6.39 4.40 15.94
N GLY A 107 -6.07 5.56 16.52
CA GLY A 107 -6.18 6.88 15.94
C GLY A 107 -5.31 7.87 16.70
N ILE A 108 -5.38 9.13 16.29
CA ILE A 108 -4.73 10.26 16.96
C ILE A 108 -5.70 11.46 16.94
N PRO A 109 -5.55 12.43 17.86
CA PRO A 109 -6.30 13.67 17.82
C PRO A 109 -6.18 14.36 16.44
N ALA A 110 -7.27 14.95 15.96
CA ALA A 110 -7.31 15.60 14.65
C ALA A 110 -6.52 16.93 14.58
N ALA A 111 -6.14 17.49 15.73
CA ALA A 111 -5.39 18.73 15.84
C ALA A 111 -4.08 18.49 16.60
N ASP A 112 -2.97 18.91 16.00
CA ASP A 112 -1.61 18.74 16.55
C ASP A 112 -1.40 19.49 17.88
N SER A 113 -2.28 20.43 18.23
CA SER A 113 -2.24 21.13 19.52
C SER A 113 -2.76 20.30 20.70
N ILE A 114 -3.38 19.14 20.44
CA ILE A 114 -3.90 18.25 21.49
C ILE A 114 -2.83 17.21 21.81
N ALA A 115 -2.20 17.38 22.98
CA ALA A 115 -1.17 16.47 23.45
C ALA A 115 -1.74 15.08 23.79
N LEU A 116 -0.92 14.05 23.55
CA LEU A 116 -1.11 12.69 24.06
C LEU A 116 -0.19 12.46 25.28
N ASN A 117 -0.65 11.67 26.24
CA ASN A 117 0.21 11.14 27.29
C ASN A 117 0.71 9.75 26.92
N ALA A 118 1.74 9.25 27.63
CA ALA A 118 2.37 7.97 27.34
C ALA A 118 1.44 6.74 27.34
N ALA A 119 0.21 6.86 27.87
CA ALA A 119 -0.81 5.81 27.84
C ALA A 119 -1.74 5.91 26.61
N GLY A 120 -1.49 6.83 25.67
CA GLY A 120 -2.34 7.03 24.50
C GLY A 120 -3.62 7.81 24.77
N MET A 121 -3.73 8.48 25.93
CA MET A 121 -4.88 9.34 26.22
C MET A 121 -4.58 10.79 25.86
N ASP A 122 -5.56 11.46 25.23
CA ASP A 122 -5.46 12.86 24.89
C ASP A 122 -5.84 13.80 26.05
N ALA A 123 -5.56 15.10 25.88
CA ALA A 123 -5.90 16.12 26.88
C ALA A 123 -7.40 16.24 27.18
N ASN A 124 -8.27 15.71 26.32
CA ASN A 124 -9.73 15.67 26.49
C ASN A 124 -10.21 14.36 27.15
N SER A 125 -9.28 13.54 27.66
CA SER A 125 -9.55 12.23 28.27
C SER A 125 -10.14 11.19 27.30
N HIS A 126 -9.88 11.33 26.01
CA HIS A 126 -10.17 10.27 25.04
C HIS A 126 -9.00 9.27 24.99
N ASP A 127 -9.30 7.98 25.06
CA ASP A 127 -8.32 6.90 24.98
C ASP A 127 -8.20 6.39 23.53
N TRP A 128 -7.05 6.64 22.92
CA TRP A 128 -6.75 6.17 21.57
C TRP A 128 -6.04 4.81 21.56
N SER A 129 -5.63 4.30 22.73
CA SER A 129 -4.86 3.08 22.85
C SER A 129 -5.64 1.86 22.38
N THR A 130 -4.92 0.89 21.83
CA THR A 130 -5.50 -0.38 21.38
C THR A 130 -4.52 -1.52 21.56
N THR A 131 -5.06 -2.70 21.86
CA THR A 131 -4.33 -3.96 21.86
C THR A 131 -4.73 -4.87 20.70
N ASP A 132 -5.68 -4.45 19.86
CA ASP A 132 -6.08 -5.19 18.67
C ASP A 132 -5.13 -4.85 17.51
N PRO A 133 -4.32 -5.82 17.03
CA PRO A 133 -3.35 -5.59 15.97
C PRO A 133 -4.00 -5.22 14.63
N LYS A 134 -5.30 -5.48 14.43
CA LYS A 134 -6.00 -5.12 13.18
C LYS A 134 -6.36 -3.64 13.09
N VAL A 135 -6.50 -2.97 14.23
CA VAL A 135 -6.91 -1.55 14.29
C VAL A 135 -5.78 -0.63 14.73
N ALA A 136 -4.67 -1.17 15.25
CA ALA A 136 -3.47 -0.41 15.55
C ALA A 136 -2.88 0.20 14.27
N LYS A 137 -2.85 1.54 14.19
CA LYS A 137 -2.35 2.30 13.03
C LYS A 137 -1.16 3.19 13.37
N PHE A 138 -1.01 3.54 14.65
CA PHE A 138 0.04 4.40 15.14
C PHE A 138 0.79 3.74 16.29
N ALA A 139 2.07 4.07 16.42
CA ALA A 139 2.90 3.72 17.55
C ALA A 139 3.38 5.02 18.21
N GLU A 140 3.00 5.20 19.46
CA GLU A 140 3.52 6.22 20.35
C GLU A 140 4.68 5.65 21.15
N VAL A 141 5.83 6.32 21.09
CA VAL A 141 7.00 5.97 21.88
C VAL A 141 7.36 7.13 22.77
N THR A 142 7.31 6.89 24.07
CA THR A 142 7.76 7.82 25.11
C THR A 142 9.06 7.30 25.71
N VAL A 143 10.11 8.12 25.71
CA VAL A 143 11.34 7.82 26.45
C VAL A 143 11.10 8.16 27.92
N ASN A 144 11.18 7.16 28.79
CA ASN A 144 10.89 7.34 30.21
C ASN A 144 11.88 8.33 30.83
N SER A 145 11.38 9.21 31.70
CA SER A 145 12.21 10.28 32.22
C SER A 145 13.32 9.74 33.13
N THR A 146 14.55 10.18 32.88
CA THR A 146 15.71 9.86 33.69
C THR A 146 16.35 11.15 34.20
N ALA A 147 16.79 11.14 35.46
CA ALA A 147 17.40 12.29 36.11
C ALA A 147 18.79 12.56 35.52
N PHE A 148 18.91 13.65 34.75
CA PHE A 148 20.18 14.16 34.24
C PHE A 148 20.88 14.99 35.31
N ALA A 149 22.12 14.64 35.67
CA ALA A 149 22.90 15.38 36.65
C ALA A 149 23.45 16.70 36.08
N THR A 150 23.14 17.81 36.75
CA THR A 150 23.65 19.14 36.40
C THR A 150 25.03 19.37 37.02
N ILE A 151 25.87 20.16 36.35
CA ILE A 151 27.17 20.61 36.86
C ILE A 151 26.99 21.83 37.76
N PHE A 152 26.01 22.68 37.46
CA PHE A 152 25.60 23.78 38.31
C PHE A 152 25.07 23.21 39.64
N PRO A 153 25.66 23.62 40.79
CA PRO A 153 25.21 23.18 42.10
C PRO A 153 23.95 23.95 42.48
N ALA A 154 22.83 23.58 41.85
CA ALA A 154 21.51 24.15 42.05
C ALA A 154 21.03 23.98 43.51
N SER A 155 21.58 23.01 44.25
CA SER A 155 21.43 22.85 45.69
C SER A 155 21.85 24.08 46.49
N PHE A 156 22.81 24.87 46.00
CA PHE A 156 23.23 26.13 46.64
C PHE A 156 22.15 27.22 46.61
N VAL A 157 21.19 27.12 45.68
CA VAL A 157 20.03 28.02 45.55
C VAL A 157 18.72 27.32 45.96
N GLY A 158 18.79 26.19 46.67
CA GLY A 158 17.63 25.45 47.16
C GLY A 158 16.89 24.61 46.11
N SER A 159 17.54 24.33 44.97
CA SER A 159 17.02 23.48 43.89
C SER A 159 17.71 22.11 43.86
N ASN A 160 17.28 21.20 42.98
CA ASN A 160 17.89 19.89 42.81
C ASN A 160 19.02 19.94 41.78
N ASP A 161 20.12 19.22 42.03
CA ASP A 161 21.26 19.07 41.11
C ASP A 161 20.96 18.09 39.95
N THR A 162 19.68 17.92 39.61
CA THR A 162 19.19 17.04 38.56
C THR A 162 18.03 17.67 37.80
N MET A 163 17.95 17.42 36.49
CA MET A 163 16.82 17.78 35.65
C MET A 163 16.23 16.55 34.97
N ASN A 164 14.91 16.48 34.89
CA ASN A 164 14.20 15.42 34.20
C ASN A 164 13.97 15.81 32.75
N LEU A 165 14.42 14.96 31.83
CA LEU A 165 14.15 15.10 30.40
C LEU A 165 13.25 13.95 29.95
N GLN A 166 12.31 14.25 29.07
CA GLN A 166 11.40 13.29 28.46
C GLN A 166 11.15 13.72 27.02
N THR A 167 11.02 12.75 26.13
CA THR A 167 10.70 12.96 24.72
C THR A 167 9.64 11.96 24.31
N GLN A 168 8.80 12.36 23.38
CA GLN A 168 7.73 11.53 22.86
C GLN A 168 7.68 11.68 21.35
N SER A 169 7.30 10.60 20.67
CA SER A 169 7.12 10.59 19.24
C SER A 169 5.96 9.68 18.86
N VAL A 170 5.16 10.11 17.88
CA VAL A 170 4.09 9.30 17.32
C VAL A 170 4.40 9.07 15.85
N ALA A 171 4.38 7.81 15.43
CA ALA A 171 4.51 7.45 14.03
C ALA A 171 3.32 6.63 13.59
N GLY A 172 2.92 6.79 12.32
CA GLY A 172 1.87 6.00 11.70
C GLY A 172 2.36 5.31 10.44
N PHE A 173 1.67 4.22 10.09
CA PHE A 173 1.93 3.50 8.85
C PHE A 173 0.85 3.79 7.81
N ASN A 174 1.30 4.13 6.61
CA ASN A 174 0.43 4.25 5.46
C ASN A 174 0.91 3.31 4.37
N ASN A 175 -0.03 2.54 3.83
CA ASN A 175 0.19 1.70 2.67
C ASN A 175 -0.55 2.32 1.49
N ALA A 176 0.17 2.62 0.41
CA ALA A 176 -0.40 3.13 -0.83
C ALA A 176 -0.01 2.26 -2.01
N LEU A 177 -0.93 2.07 -2.95
CA LEU A 177 -0.67 1.38 -4.21
C LEU A 177 -0.62 2.41 -5.35
N CYS A 178 0.53 2.54 -6.00
CA CYS A 178 0.72 3.40 -7.17
C CYS A 178 0.54 2.62 -8.48
N GLN A 179 0.34 3.33 -9.60
CA GLN A 179 0.03 2.71 -10.91
C GLN A 179 -1.25 1.88 -10.89
N PHE A 180 -2.23 2.44 -10.19
CA PHE A 180 -3.47 1.77 -9.87
C PHE A 180 -4.57 2.13 -10.87
N THR A 181 -5.35 1.13 -11.27
CA THR A 181 -6.55 1.35 -12.09
C THR A 181 -7.63 1.94 -11.19
N PRO A 182 -8.22 3.12 -11.47
CA PRO A 182 -9.12 3.84 -10.56
C PRO A 182 -10.48 3.13 -10.40
N MET A 183 -10.46 1.95 -9.77
CA MET A 183 -11.59 1.05 -9.65
C MET A 183 -11.55 0.29 -8.33
N PHE A 184 -12.74 -0.02 -7.83
CA PHE A 184 -12.94 -0.87 -6.67
C PHE A 184 -13.86 -2.03 -7.02
N ILE A 185 -13.73 -3.11 -6.26
CA ILE A 185 -14.58 -4.29 -6.33
C ILE A 185 -15.16 -4.51 -4.95
N CYS A 186 -16.45 -4.81 -4.91
CA CYS A 186 -17.11 -5.27 -3.71
C CYS A 186 -16.70 -6.70 -3.40
N ASN A 187 -16.12 -6.90 -2.22
CA ASN A 187 -15.60 -8.20 -1.80
C ASN A 187 -16.68 -9.28 -1.98
N PRO A 188 -16.46 -10.28 -2.86
CA PRO A 188 -17.42 -11.36 -3.05
C PRO A 188 -17.38 -12.38 -1.90
N TYR A 189 -16.40 -12.29 -1.00
CA TYR A 189 -16.26 -13.20 0.13
C TYR A 189 -16.87 -12.61 1.40
N ALA A 190 -17.25 -13.50 2.32
CA ALA A 190 -17.77 -13.12 3.63
C ALA A 190 -16.73 -12.38 4.51
N SER A 191 -15.44 -12.50 4.21
CA SER A 191 -14.36 -11.78 4.90
C SER A 191 -13.09 -11.76 4.07
N ILE A 192 -12.15 -10.87 4.42
CA ILE A 192 -10.82 -10.84 3.81
C ILE A 192 -10.03 -12.15 4.05
N GLY A 193 -10.23 -12.81 5.19
CA GLY A 193 -9.58 -14.09 5.50
C GLY A 193 -10.07 -15.25 4.63
N ALA A 194 -11.36 -15.25 4.27
CA ALA A 194 -11.91 -16.20 3.30
C ALA A 194 -11.33 -15.97 1.90
N LEU A 195 -11.15 -14.71 1.49
CA LEU A 195 -10.47 -14.37 0.24
C LEU A 195 -8.99 -14.82 0.26
N GLN A 196 -8.24 -14.52 1.33
CA GLN A 196 -6.86 -15.00 1.50
C GLN A 196 -6.75 -16.52 1.34
N THR A 197 -7.66 -17.26 1.97
CA THR A 197 -7.69 -18.72 1.89
C THR A 197 -7.92 -19.19 0.44
N ALA A 198 -8.87 -18.58 -0.26
CA ALA A 198 -9.16 -18.88 -1.67
C ALA A 198 -7.97 -18.56 -2.61
N LEU A 199 -7.11 -17.62 -2.24
CA LEU A 199 -5.93 -17.23 -3.02
C LEU A 199 -4.65 -17.98 -2.64
N SER A 200 -4.65 -18.85 -1.64
CA SER A 200 -3.43 -19.55 -1.18
C SER A 200 -2.97 -20.70 -2.10
N GLY A 201 -3.87 -21.27 -2.90
CA GLY A 201 -3.59 -22.44 -3.76
C GLY A 201 -3.07 -22.10 -5.17
N THR A 202 -2.80 -23.14 -5.96
CA THR A 202 -2.48 -23.02 -7.40
C THR A 202 -3.74 -22.74 -8.24
N THR A 203 -4.88 -23.22 -7.77
CA THR A 203 -6.19 -22.90 -8.33
C THR A 203 -6.60 -21.50 -7.89
N LYS A 204 -7.03 -20.67 -8.84
CA LYS A 204 -7.49 -19.30 -8.56
C LYS A 204 -8.93 -19.14 -9.05
N PRO A 205 -9.83 -18.58 -8.23
CA PRO A 205 -11.24 -18.41 -8.61
C PRO A 205 -11.39 -17.30 -9.65
N MET A 206 -12.23 -17.55 -10.65
CA MET A 206 -12.70 -16.49 -11.54
C MET A 206 -13.76 -15.64 -10.83
N ILE A 207 -13.73 -14.35 -11.10
CA ILE A 207 -14.72 -13.37 -10.67
C ILE A 207 -15.39 -12.75 -11.88
N TRP A 208 -16.71 -12.70 -11.85
CA TRP A 208 -17.54 -11.95 -12.79
C TRP A 208 -17.88 -10.60 -12.17
N LEU A 209 -17.21 -9.57 -12.65
CA LEU A 209 -17.39 -8.20 -12.21
C LEU A 209 -18.48 -7.53 -13.04
N LYS A 210 -19.56 -7.16 -12.35
CA LYS A 210 -20.70 -6.44 -12.94
C LYS A 210 -20.55 -4.96 -12.68
N GLU A 211 -20.68 -4.14 -13.72
CA GLU A 211 -20.70 -2.69 -13.52
C GLU A 211 -21.99 -2.34 -12.80
N GLN A 212 -21.91 -1.67 -11.65
CA GLN A 212 -23.08 -1.06 -11.07
C GLN A 212 -23.26 0.33 -11.66
N GLN A 213 -24.32 0.52 -12.44
CA GLN A 213 -24.69 1.82 -12.98
C GLN A 213 -25.08 2.71 -11.78
N GLY A 214 -24.18 3.62 -11.40
CA GLY A 214 -24.33 4.44 -10.21
C GLY A 214 -25.65 5.23 -10.16
N GLY A 215 -26.06 5.60 -8.95
CA GLY A 215 -27.27 6.39 -8.67
C GLY A 215 -27.50 6.51 -7.17
N ALA A 216 -28.29 7.49 -6.73
CA ALA A 216 -28.51 7.77 -5.31
C ALA A 216 -29.07 6.58 -4.52
N SER A 217 -29.72 5.63 -5.21
CA SER A 217 -30.33 4.41 -4.66
C SER A 217 -29.68 3.11 -5.16
N ALA A 218 -28.63 3.19 -6.00
CA ALA A 218 -27.97 1.99 -6.53
C ALA A 218 -26.99 1.44 -5.47
N GLN A 219 -27.40 0.36 -4.81
CA GLN A 219 -26.58 -0.31 -3.81
C GLN A 219 -25.59 -1.25 -4.49
N TYR A 220 -24.33 -1.14 -4.10
CA TYR A 220 -23.29 -2.05 -4.57
C TYR A 220 -23.33 -3.36 -3.78
N GLY A 221 -23.38 -4.49 -4.49
CA GLY A 221 -23.37 -5.83 -3.90
C GLY A 221 -22.06 -6.59 -4.17
N PRO A 222 -21.84 -7.72 -3.49
CA PRO A 222 -20.73 -8.64 -3.75
C PRO A 222 -20.54 -8.93 -5.25
N GLY A 223 -19.33 -8.74 -5.79
CA GLY A 223 -19.03 -8.94 -7.21
C GLY A 223 -19.34 -7.75 -8.13
N ASN A 224 -19.95 -6.67 -7.62
CA ASN A 224 -20.03 -5.43 -8.38
C ASN A 224 -18.69 -4.70 -8.37
N TYR A 225 -18.41 -3.96 -9.44
CA TYR A 225 -17.30 -3.01 -9.48
C TYR A 225 -17.82 -1.59 -9.73
N GLY A 226 -17.00 -0.62 -9.32
CA GLY A 226 -17.23 0.80 -9.57
C GLY A 226 -15.91 1.55 -9.68
N PHE A 227 -16.00 2.86 -9.85
CA PHE A 227 -14.85 3.71 -10.11
C PHE A 227 -14.47 4.56 -8.89
N LEU A 228 -13.19 4.82 -8.76
CA LEU A 228 -12.64 5.69 -7.73
C LEU A 228 -12.30 7.06 -8.31
N SER A 229 -12.51 8.11 -7.51
CA SER A 229 -12.06 9.45 -7.87
C SER A 229 -10.53 9.46 -7.96
N SER A 230 -9.98 10.22 -8.90
CA SER A 230 -8.52 10.36 -8.98
C SER A 230 -8.03 11.36 -7.93
N PRO A 231 -6.91 11.09 -7.23
CA PRO A 231 -6.24 12.09 -6.38
C PRO A 231 -5.84 13.36 -7.15
N GLU A 232 -5.70 13.27 -8.48
CA GLU A 232 -5.41 14.40 -9.37
C GLU A 232 -6.68 15.21 -9.75
N GLY A 233 -7.84 14.87 -9.17
CA GLY A 233 -9.15 15.41 -9.51
C GLY A 233 -9.91 14.56 -10.53
N ASP A 234 -11.24 14.61 -10.48
CA ASP A 234 -12.10 13.86 -11.40
C ASP A 234 -12.02 14.44 -12.81
N LYS A 235 -11.16 13.83 -13.64
CA LYS A 235 -11.06 14.13 -15.08
C LYS A 235 -12.34 13.67 -15.79
N ASN A 236 -12.67 14.25 -16.94
CA ASN A 236 -13.85 13.87 -17.74
C ASN A 236 -13.95 12.35 -17.99
N THR A 237 -15.12 11.85 -18.38
CA THR A 237 -15.37 10.40 -18.58
C THR A 237 -14.40 9.74 -19.55
N GLY A 238 -13.90 10.48 -20.56
CA GLY A 238 -12.90 9.96 -21.48
C GLY A 238 -11.51 9.73 -20.89
N ALA A 239 -11.12 10.56 -19.92
CA ALA A 239 -9.86 10.38 -19.21
C ALA A 239 -9.86 9.10 -18.35
N ILE A 240 -11.02 8.57 -17.90
CA ILE A 240 -11.06 7.29 -17.19
C ILE A 240 -10.71 6.15 -18.14
N THR A 241 -11.37 6.08 -19.30
CA THR A 241 -11.09 5.04 -20.30
C THR A 241 -9.62 5.05 -20.71
N GLU A 242 -9.02 6.24 -20.84
CA GLU A 242 -7.58 6.40 -21.04
C GLU A 242 -6.75 5.87 -19.85
N MET A 243 -7.12 6.18 -18.60
CA MET A 243 -6.43 5.63 -17.42
C MET A 243 -6.46 4.09 -17.38
N PHE A 244 -7.54 3.47 -17.85
CA PHE A 244 -7.61 2.02 -17.99
C PHE A 244 -6.73 1.50 -19.13
N ALA A 245 -6.51 2.29 -20.20
CA ALA A 245 -5.62 1.93 -21.30
C ALA A 245 -4.14 2.08 -20.94
N VAL A 246 -3.78 3.07 -20.11
CA VAL A 246 -2.40 3.40 -19.74
C VAL A 246 -1.72 2.25 -19.00
N THR A 247 -0.43 2.06 -19.28
CA THR A 247 0.36 0.95 -18.71
C THR A 247 0.87 1.24 -17.31
N SER A 248 1.11 2.50 -17.00
CA SER A 248 1.55 2.95 -15.68
C SER A 248 0.82 4.25 -15.32
N PRO A 249 -0.41 4.16 -14.78
CA PRO A 249 -1.13 5.35 -14.34
C PRO A 249 -0.34 6.12 -13.27
N PRO A 250 -0.37 7.46 -13.24
CA PRO A 250 0.33 8.23 -12.21
C PRO A 250 -0.35 8.18 -10.83
N ALA A 251 -1.59 7.69 -10.74
CA ALA A 251 -2.37 7.72 -9.51
C ALA A 251 -1.86 6.72 -8.44
N CYS A 252 -1.84 7.19 -7.18
CA CYS A 252 -1.60 6.38 -5.99
C CYS A 252 -2.81 6.44 -5.06
N TYR A 253 -3.24 5.29 -4.54
CA TYR A 253 -4.38 5.20 -3.63
C TYR A 253 -3.93 4.65 -2.28
N SER A 254 -4.33 5.32 -1.21
CA SER A 254 -4.03 4.89 0.16
C SER A 254 -5.04 3.83 0.62
N GLN A 255 -4.56 2.85 1.38
CA GLN A 255 -5.41 1.88 2.06
C GLN A 255 -6.29 2.53 3.14
N ASN A 256 -5.88 3.70 3.66
CA ASN A 256 -6.62 4.43 4.69
C ASN A 256 -7.92 5.06 4.20
N GLY A 257 -8.12 5.16 2.88
CA GLY A 257 -9.38 5.60 2.33
C GLY A 257 -9.32 5.85 0.82
N VAL A 258 -10.35 5.40 0.12
CA VAL A 258 -10.57 5.71 -1.30
C VAL A 258 -11.95 6.32 -1.49
N THR A 259 -12.05 7.34 -2.33
CA THR A 259 -13.32 8.03 -2.58
C THR A 259 -13.97 7.49 -3.85
N THR A 260 -15.24 7.10 -3.77
CA THR A 260 -16.00 6.66 -4.94
C THR A 260 -16.27 7.82 -5.87
N ARG A 261 -16.14 7.57 -7.17
CA ARG A 261 -16.36 8.61 -8.16
C ARG A 261 -17.85 8.90 -8.33
N PRO A 262 -18.29 10.17 -8.30
CA PRO A 262 -19.66 10.55 -8.61
C PRO A 262 -19.96 10.54 -10.12
N GLY A 263 -21.24 10.35 -10.45
CA GLY A 263 -21.76 10.45 -11.81
C GLY A 263 -21.92 9.11 -12.52
N ASN A 264 -22.66 9.13 -13.63
CA ASN A 264 -22.83 7.97 -14.51
C ASN A 264 -21.61 7.88 -15.44
N ILE A 265 -20.79 6.84 -15.26
CA ILE A 265 -19.58 6.62 -16.05
C ILE A 265 -19.95 5.62 -17.15
N PRO A 266 -19.65 5.91 -18.43
CA PRO A 266 -19.85 4.93 -19.49
C PRO A 266 -18.85 3.78 -19.33
N PRO A 267 -19.16 2.61 -19.88
CA PRO A 267 -18.27 1.46 -19.82
C PRO A 267 -16.84 1.78 -20.29
N VAL A 268 -15.85 1.33 -19.53
CA VAL A 268 -14.42 1.53 -19.80
C VAL A 268 -13.82 0.42 -20.67
N ASN A 269 -14.67 -0.35 -21.35
CA ASN A 269 -14.31 -1.53 -22.11
C ASN A 269 -13.25 -1.23 -23.18
N ASP A 270 -13.33 -0.09 -23.86
CA ASP A 270 -12.35 0.33 -24.86
C ASP A 270 -10.93 0.41 -24.27
N GLY A 271 -10.80 0.92 -23.03
CA GLY A 271 -9.52 1.02 -22.33
C GLY A 271 -8.98 -0.35 -21.92
N ILE A 272 -9.85 -1.22 -21.39
CA ILE A 272 -9.47 -2.60 -21.02
C ILE A 272 -9.06 -3.40 -22.27
N ASN A 273 -9.82 -3.27 -23.35
CA ASN A 273 -9.71 -4.08 -24.56
C ASN A 273 -8.44 -3.78 -25.38
N THR A 274 -7.76 -2.65 -25.14
CA THR A 274 -6.41 -2.39 -25.68
C THR A 274 -5.41 -3.50 -25.34
N ARG A 275 -5.56 -4.15 -24.18
CA ARG A 275 -4.73 -5.30 -23.75
C ARG A 275 -4.86 -6.50 -24.70
N PHE A 276 -6.00 -6.60 -25.37
CA PHE A 276 -6.33 -7.66 -26.32
C PHE A 276 -6.10 -7.22 -27.77
N ASP A 277 -5.33 -6.16 -28.05
CA ASP A 277 -5.12 -5.66 -29.41
C ASP A 277 -6.39 -5.09 -30.08
N ILE A 278 -7.43 -4.80 -29.29
CA ILE A 278 -8.67 -4.20 -29.76
C ILE A 278 -8.64 -2.71 -29.43
N PHE A 279 -8.64 -1.88 -30.46
CA PHE A 279 -8.64 -0.43 -30.35
C PHE A 279 -9.86 0.17 -31.04
N SER A 280 -10.49 1.19 -30.44
CA SER A 280 -11.62 1.87 -31.07
C SER A 280 -11.11 2.89 -32.08
N ASN A 281 -11.24 2.57 -33.37
CA ASN A 281 -10.92 3.50 -34.45
C ASN A 281 -11.94 4.65 -34.44
N GLY A 282 -11.50 5.85 -34.04
CA GLY A 282 -12.33 7.07 -34.08
C GLY A 282 -13.23 7.30 -32.87
N GLY A 283 -13.01 6.60 -31.75
CA GLY A 283 -13.67 6.92 -30.48
C GLY A 283 -13.15 8.23 -29.87
N PRO A 284 -13.89 8.87 -28.94
CA PRO A 284 -13.49 10.13 -28.29
C PRO A 284 -12.28 10.00 -27.34
N TYR A 285 -11.62 8.84 -27.27
CA TYR A 285 -10.62 8.48 -26.26
C TYR A 285 -9.29 8.10 -26.92
N LYS A 286 -8.16 8.60 -26.40
CA LYS A 286 -6.81 8.33 -26.96
C LYS A 286 -6.29 6.95 -26.56
N THR A 287 -6.92 5.89 -27.04
CA THR A 287 -6.42 4.51 -26.93
C THR A 287 -5.38 4.23 -28.02
N ASP A 288 -4.29 5.01 -28.08
CA ASP A 288 -3.27 4.84 -29.13
C ASP A 288 -2.35 3.62 -28.84
N PRO A 289 -2.15 2.67 -29.77
CA PRO A 289 -1.26 1.52 -29.58
C PRO A 289 0.22 1.89 -29.37
N SER A 290 0.67 3.07 -29.80
CA SER A 290 2.05 3.54 -29.55
C SER A 290 2.29 3.90 -28.08
N VAL A 291 1.25 4.37 -27.38
CA VAL A 291 1.28 4.74 -25.96
C VAL A 291 0.77 3.60 -25.09
N ASN A 292 -0.24 2.87 -25.57
CA ASN A 292 -0.97 1.83 -24.87
C ASN A 292 -0.90 0.50 -25.65
N PRO A 293 0.29 -0.06 -25.87
CA PRO A 293 0.45 -1.25 -26.70
C PRO A 293 -0.29 -2.46 -26.11
N PRO A 294 -0.63 -3.46 -26.94
CA PRO A 294 -1.24 -4.70 -26.50
C PRO A 294 -0.34 -5.52 -25.56
N ALA A 295 -0.96 -6.45 -24.84
CA ALA A 295 -0.22 -7.46 -24.09
C ALA A 295 0.61 -8.37 -25.02
N PRO A 296 1.71 -8.97 -24.54
CA PRO A 296 2.49 -9.93 -25.34
C PRO A 296 1.68 -11.16 -25.77
N ASN A 297 0.71 -11.57 -24.95
CA ASN A 297 -0.27 -12.57 -25.29
C ASN A 297 -1.65 -11.92 -25.33
N VAL A 298 -2.28 -11.92 -26.51
CA VAL A 298 -3.58 -11.29 -26.75
C VAL A 298 -4.69 -12.30 -26.97
N ARG A 299 -4.47 -13.60 -26.83
CA ARG A 299 -5.46 -14.64 -27.09
C ARG A 299 -6.80 -14.38 -26.38
N LYS A 300 -7.89 -14.43 -27.14
CA LYS A 300 -9.25 -14.05 -26.73
C LYS A 300 -10.35 -14.87 -27.42
N GLY A 301 -10.01 -15.90 -28.18
CA GLY A 301 -10.96 -16.73 -28.90
C GLY A 301 -11.61 -16.04 -30.10
N MET A 302 -10.95 -15.06 -30.73
CA MET A 302 -11.51 -14.28 -31.83
C MET A 302 -10.66 -14.36 -33.09
N VAL A 303 -11.31 -14.11 -34.24
CA VAL A 303 -10.67 -14.09 -35.55
C VAL A 303 -10.28 -12.65 -35.88
N ALA A 304 -8.99 -12.41 -36.14
CA ALA A 304 -8.53 -11.14 -36.68
C ALA A 304 -9.00 -10.95 -38.13
N LYS A 305 -9.50 -9.76 -38.44
CA LYS A 305 -9.83 -9.27 -39.78
C LYS A 305 -8.70 -8.34 -40.21
N ASN A 306 -8.21 -8.52 -41.44
CA ASN A 306 -7.16 -7.69 -42.04
C ASN A 306 -5.90 -7.52 -41.13
N PRO A 307 -5.26 -8.62 -40.69
CA PRO A 307 -4.07 -8.53 -39.82
C PRO A 307 -2.99 -7.65 -40.44
N GLY A 308 -2.33 -6.83 -39.61
CA GLY A 308 -1.28 -5.90 -40.02
C GLY A 308 -1.73 -4.71 -40.88
N LYS A 309 -3.04 -4.42 -40.97
CA LYS A 309 -3.59 -3.25 -41.68
C LYS A 309 -4.18 -2.23 -40.72
N ASN A 310 -4.28 -0.97 -41.15
CA ASN A 310 -4.85 0.12 -40.35
C ASN A 310 -6.33 -0.10 -39.97
N ASN A 311 -7.06 -0.96 -40.69
CA ASN A 311 -8.44 -1.34 -40.40
C ASN A 311 -8.58 -2.72 -39.75
N CYS A 312 -7.51 -3.18 -39.07
CA CYS A 312 -7.53 -4.46 -38.38
C CYS A 312 -8.62 -4.46 -37.30
N SER A 313 -9.39 -5.54 -37.23
CA SER A 313 -10.50 -5.68 -36.29
C SER A 313 -10.67 -7.14 -35.88
N TYR A 314 -11.54 -7.43 -34.93
CA TYR A 314 -11.77 -8.79 -34.44
C TYR A 314 -13.26 -9.14 -34.52
N SER A 315 -13.57 -10.39 -34.90
CA SER A 315 -14.93 -10.92 -34.86
C SER A 315 -14.99 -12.26 -34.15
N ALA A 316 -16.17 -12.62 -33.65
CA ALA A 316 -16.44 -13.98 -33.22
C ALA A 316 -16.14 -14.98 -34.36
N PRO A 317 -15.63 -16.18 -34.06
CA PRO A 317 -15.48 -17.25 -35.04
C PRO A 317 -16.83 -17.64 -35.65
N SER A 318 -16.86 -17.93 -36.95
CA SER A 318 -18.05 -18.52 -37.57
C SER A 318 -18.25 -19.97 -37.11
N ASN A 319 -19.43 -20.56 -37.34
CA ASN A 319 -19.75 -21.93 -36.89
C ASN A 319 -18.70 -22.98 -37.32
N GLY A 320 -18.11 -22.86 -38.52
CA GLY A 320 -17.07 -23.77 -39.00
C GLY A 320 -15.67 -23.52 -38.40
N GLN A 321 -15.50 -22.44 -37.64
CA GLN A 321 -14.23 -22.03 -37.02
C GLN A 321 -14.25 -22.14 -35.50
N ALA A 322 -15.42 -22.27 -34.86
CA ALA A 322 -15.56 -22.22 -33.40
C ALA A 322 -14.69 -23.25 -32.66
N SER A 323 -14.41 -24.41 -33.26
CA SER A 323 -13.54 -25.44 -32.67
C SER A 323 -12.04 -25.05 -32.64
N ASN A 324 -11.65 -24.03 -33.39
CA ASN A 324 -10.26 -23.68 -33.66
C ASN A 324 -9.79 -22.43 -32.91
N TYR A 325 -10.71 -21.73 -32.23
CA TYR A 325 -10.47 -20.49 -31.51
C TYR A 325 -11.07 -20.63 -30.12
N MET A 326 -10.25 -20.57 -29.08
CA MET A 326 -10.73 -20.70 -27.71
C MET A 326 -10.07 -19.64 -26.81
N ALA A 327 -10.89 -18.76 -26.24
CA ALA A 327 -10.47 -17.88 -25.16
C ALA A 327 -10.07 -18.70 -23.94
N LEU A 328 -9.41 -18.09 -22.95
CA LEU A 328 -9.25 -18.72 -21.64
C LEU A 328 -10.65 -19.04 -21.07
N PRO A 329 -11.04 -20.33 -20.96
CA PRO A 329 -12.40 -20.71 -20.59
C PRO A 329 -12.79 -20.16 -19.24
N ARG A 330 -14.07 -19.84 -19.05
CA ARG A 330 -14.61 -19.50 -17.72
C ARG A 330 -14.60 -20.73 -16.80
N ASP A 331 -14.80 -20.52 -15.51
CA ASP A 331 -14.95 -21.64 -14.58
C ASP A 331 -16.18 -22.47 -14.99
N ASN A 332 -16.09 -23.78 -14.86
CA ASN A 332 -17.10 -24.73 -15.31
C ASN A 332 -18.46 -24.44 -14.65
N CYS A 333 -18.45 -23.93 -13.41
CA CYS A 333 -19.65 -23.55 -12.68
C CYS A 333 -20.47 -22.44 -13.38
N PHE A 334 -19.85 -21.58 -14.21
CA PHE A 334 -20.56 -20.52 -14.91
C PHE A 334 -21.45 -21.08 -16.01
N TYR A 335 -21.06 -22.22 -16.60
CA TYR A 335 -21.84 -22.90 -17.62
C TYR A 335 -22.96 -23.77 -17.02
N SER A 336 -22.71 -24.37 -15.83
CA SER A 336 -23.71 -25.20 -15.15
C SER A 336 -24.70 -24.40 -14.29
N GLY A 337 -24.45 -23.09 -14.09
CA GLY A 337 -25.22 -22.26 -13.16
C GLY A 337 -24.93 -22.54 -11.68
N GLY A 338 -23.86 -23.25 -11.38
CA GLY A 338 -23.48 -23.68 -10.02
C GLY A 338 -22.52 -22.73 -9.28
N CYS A 339 -22.17 -21.57 -9.86
CA CYS A 339 -21.23 -20.65 -9.21
C CYS A 339 -21.82 -20.03 -7.94
N THR A 340 -20.96 -19.77 -6.97
CA THR A 340 -21.34 -19.21 -5.67
C THR A 340 -21.59 -17.70 -5.75
N GLN A 341 -22.12 -17.12 -4.66
CA GLN A 341 -22.31 -15.67 -4.50
C GLN A 341 -23.17 -15.05 -5.62
N ALA A 342 -24.41 -15.54 -5.75
CA ALA A 342 -25.33 -15.13 -6.84
C ALA A 342 -24.74 -15.31 -8.25
N GLY A 343 -23.85 -16.30 -8.41
CA GLY A 343 -23.23 -16.66 -9.67
C GLY A 343 -22.08 -15.76 -10.09
N VAL A 344 -21.57 -14.86 -9.25
CA VAL A 344 -20.44 -13.97 -9.59
C VAL A 344 -19.08 -14.56 -9.27
N LEU A 345 -19.03 -15.59 -8.41
CA LEU A 345 -17.78 -16.16 -7.93
C LEU A 345 -17.63 -17.62 -8.38
N GLY A 346 -16.60 -17.84 -9.20
CA GLY A 346 -16.20 -19.14 -9.70
C GLY A 346 -15.42 -19.99 -8.70
N ASP A 347 -15.16 -21.24 -9.06
CA ASP A 347 -14.47 -22.25 -8.25
C ASP A 347 -13.00 -22.47 -8.66
N GLY A 348 -12.54 -21.76 -9.69
CA GLY A 348 -11.22 -21.90 -10.31
C GLY A 348 -11.03 -23.18 -11.15
N SER A 349 -12.09 -23.98 -11.33
CA SER A 349 -12.07 -25.17 -12.16
C SER A 349 -12.46 -24.83 -13.59
N TRP A 350 -11.53 -24.96 -14.53
CA TRP A 350 -11.75 -24.59 -15.92
C TRP A 350 -11.23 -25.65 -16.87
N ASN A 351 -11.71 -25.63 -18.11
CA ASN A 351 -11.35 -26.61 -19.13
C ASN A 351 -9.93 -26.38 -19.70
N PHE A 352 -8.91 -26.57 -18.87
CA PHE A 352 -7.49 -26.42 -19.25
C PHE A 352 -7.11 -27.35 -20.41
N THR A 353 -7.52 -28.62 -20.35
CA THR A 353 -7.20 -29.60 -21.40
C THR A 353 -7.80 -29.20 -22.75
N GLY A 354 -9.06 -28.77 -22.76
CA GLY A 354 -9.73 -28.29 -23.98
C GLY A 354 -9.03 -27.05 -24.55
N TYR A 355 -8.72 -26.08 -23.70
CA TYR A 355 -7.99 -24.87 -24.09
C TYR A 355 -6.62 -25.21 -24.69
N TRP A 356 -5.85 -26.09 -24.04
CA TRP A 356 -4.52 -26.47 -24.50
C TRP A 356 -4.57 -27.20 -25.85
N ASN A 357 -5.53 -28.10 -26.03
CA ASN A 357 -5.68 -28.85 -27.29
C ASN A 357 -6.02 -27.94 -28.48
N VAL A 358 -6.87 -26.92 -28.28
CA VAL A 358 -7.25 -25.98 -29.34
C VAL A 358 -6.11 -25.01 -29.66
N ASN A 359 -5.49 -24.44 -28.64
CA ASN A 359 -4.54 -23.33 -28.79
C ASN A 359 -3.09 -23.77 -28.95
N HIS A 360 -2.75 -24.98 -28.50
CA HIS A 360 -1.41 -25.55 -28.55
C HIS A 360 -1.44 -27.00 -29.09
N PRO A 361 -1.96 -27.21 -30.30
CA PRO A 361 -2.14 -28.55 -30.86
C PRO A 361 -0.80 -29.30 -30.93
N GLY A 362 -0.76 -30.50 -30.35
CA GLY A 362 0.44 -31.35 -30.32
C GLY A 362 1.50 -30.97 -29.28
N ALA A 363 1.32 -29.88 -28.52
CA ALA A 363 2.24 -29.50 -27.45
C ALA A 363 1.97 -30.30 -26.16
N SER A 364 3.03 -30.73 -25.48
CA SER A 364 2.91 -31.42 -24.18
C SER A 364 2.42 -30.47 -23.07
N THR A 365 1.52 -30.96 -22.21
CA THR A 365 1.08 -30.24 -20.99
C THR A 365 2.02 -30.44 -19.80
N THR A 366 3.04 -31.30 -19.91
CA THR A 366 3.95 -31.61 -18.79
C THR A 366 4.64 -30.35 -18.28
N GLY A 367 5.21 -29.52 -19.16
CA GLY A 367 5.97 -28.33 -18.77
C GLY A 367 5.12 -27.33 -17.99
N VAL A 368 3.92 -27.01 -18.47
CA VAL A 368 3.02 -26.08 -17.79
C VAL A 368 2.49 -26.66 -16.47
N LYS A 369 2.21 -27.97 -16.40
CA LYS A 369 1.81 -28.61 -15.13
C LYS A 369 2.94 -28.66 -14.10
N THR A 370 4.19 -28.79 -14.53
CA THR A 370 5.36 -28.69 -13.65
C THR A 370 5.52 -27.27 -13.12
N ALA A 371 5.35 -26.26 -13.98
CA ALA A 371 5.51 -24.85 -13.59
C ALA A 371 4.34 -24.32 -12.73
N CYS A 372 3.11 -24.72 -13.04
CA CYS A 372 1.88 -24.13 -12.51
C CYS A 372 1.07 -25.07 -11.60
N GLY A 373 1.49 -26.32 -11.43
CA GLY A 373 0.74 -27.35 -10.72
C GLY A 373 -0.23 -28.12 -11.61
N ALA A 374 -0.82 -29.19 -11.06
CA ALA A 374 -1.71 -30.09 -11.80
C ALA A 374 -2.99 -29.41 -12.30
N ASN A 375 -3.50 -28.45 -11.52
CA ASN A 375 -4.64 -27.59 -11.83
C ASN A 375 -4.14 -26.14 -11.93
N PRO A 376 -3.60 -25.73 -13.09
CA PRO A 376 -2.96 -24.43 -13.23
C PRO A 376 -3.98 -23.29 -13.26
N SER A 377 -3.64 -22.15 -12.67
CA SER A 377 -4.41 -20.90 -12.87
C SER A 377 -4.25 -20.39 -14.30
N ARG A 378 -5.23 -19.63 -14.79
CA ARG A 378 -5.17 -19.04 -16.13
C ARG A 378 -4.01 -18.06 -16.28
N TYR A 379 -3.75 -17.28 -15.23
CA TYR A 379 -2.62 -16.34 -15.25
C TYR A 379 -1.27 -17.09 -15.30
N CYS A 380 -1.15 -18.22 -14.60
CA CYS A 380 0.08 -19.03 -14.70
C CYS A 380 0.26 -19.62 -16.09
N VAL A 381 -0.82 -20.14 -16.72
CA VAL A 381 -0.78 -20.59 -18.12
C VAL A 381 -0.41 -19.45 -19.07
N TYR A 382 -1.00 -18.27 -18.90
CA TYR A 382 -0.68 -17.07 -19.68
C TYR A 382 0.81 -16.69 -19.58
N ASN A 383 1.38 -16.69 -18.38
CA ASN A 383 2.80 -16.42 -18.16
C ASN A 383 3.67 -17.53 -18.76
N PHE A 384 3.25 -18.78 -18.67
CA PHE A 384 3.94 -19.90 -19.29
C PHE A 384 3.98 -19.74 -20.81
N GLU A 385 2.87 -19.37 -21.45
CA GLU A 385 2.78 -19.12 -22.89
C GLU A 385 3.71 -18.00 -23.35
N ILE A 386 3.78 -16.89 -22.59
CA ILE A 386 4.69 -15.77 -22.88
C ILE A 386 6.16 -16.19 -22.79
N ASN A 387 6.50 -16.97 -21.77
CA ASN A 387 7.87 -17.43 -21.53
C ASN A 387 8.29 -18.57 -22.47
N ASN A 388 7.37 -19.14 -23.26
CA ASN A 388 7.63 -20.23 -24.19
C ASN A 388 7.10 -19.88 -25.59
N PRO A 389 7.68 -18.88 -26.28
CA PRO A 389 7.20 -18.42 -27.59
C PRO A 389 7.31 -19.49 -28.70
N GLY A 390 8.07 -20.57 -28.47
CA GLY A 390 8.18 -21.71 -29.39
C GLY A 390 7.03 -22.72 -29.29
N LEU A 391 6.06 -22.53 -28.39
CA LEU A 391 4.86 -23.35 -28.36
C LEU A 391 4.09 -23.22 -29.67
N ALA A 392 3.64 -24.36 -30.22
CA ALA A 392 2.75 -24.35 -31.37
C ALA A 392 1.52 -23.48 -31.07
N SER A 393 1.19 -22.54 -31.94
CA SER A 393 -0.05 -21.76 -31.83
C SER A 393 -1.10 -22.38 -32.74
N GLY A 394 -2.32 -22.56 -32.23
CA GLY A 394 -3.49 -22.95 -33.01
C GLY A 394 -3.88 -21.87 -34.04
N SER A 395 -5.15 -21.81 -34.42
CA SER A 395 -5.59 -20.82 -35.41
C SER A 395 -5.51 -19.37 -34.92
N GLU A 396 -5.63 -19.14 -33.60
CA GLU A 396 -5.38 -17.84 -33.00
C GLU A 396 -3.91 -17.69 -32.60
N ALA A 397 -3.27 -16.61 -33.05
CA ALA A 397 -1.92 -16.27 -32.64
C ALA A 397 -1.87 -15.85 -31.17
N THR A 398 -0.83 -16.25 -30.45
CA THR A 398 -0.55 -15.74 -29.10
C THR A 398 -0.25 -14.23 -29.15
N ALA A 399 0.65 -13.81 -30.04
CA ALA A 399 1.09 -12.43 -30.20
C ALA A 399 0.01 -11.55 -30.86
N PRO A 400 0.03 -10.22 -30.63
CA PRO A 400 -0.87 -9.29 -31.31
C PRO A 400 -0.70 -9.36 -32.84
N GLN A 401 -1.82 -9.16 -33.56
CA GLN A 401 -1.88 -9.30 -35.02
C GLN A 401 -2.17 -7.98 -35.72
N CYS A 402 -2.75 -7.01 -35.02
CA CYS A 402 -3.03 -5.67 -35.52
C CYS A 402 -1.88 -4.71 -35.17
N ASN A 403 -1.36 -4.77 -33.94
CA ASN A 403 -0.36 -3.84 -33.44
C ASN A 403 0.86 -4.57 -32.87
N THR A 404 1.94 -3.82 -32.65
CA THR A 404 3.16 -4.34 -32.02
C THR A 404 3.08 -4.19 -30.50
N THR A 405 3.48 -5.23 -29.77
CA THR A 405 3.76 -5.07 -28.33
C THR A 405 5.18 -4.50 -28.16
N THR A 406 5.33 -3.50 -27.30
CA THR A 406 6.62 -2.84 -27.03
C THR A 406 7.01 -2.90 -25.56
N GLN A 407 6.25 -3.60 -24.71
CA GLN A 407 6.38 -3.51 -23.26
C GLN A 407 6.53 -4.84 -22.53
N THR A 408 7.25 -4.78 -21.42
CA THR A 408 7.52 -5.90 -20.49
C THR A 408 6.57 -5.93 -19.29
N ALA A 409 5.66 -4.96 -19.14
CA ALA A 409 4.71 -4.90 -18.04
C ALA A 409 3.52 -5.85 -18.27
N ASP A 410 3.00 -6.43 -17.19
CA ASP A 410 1.83 -7.34 -17.24
C ASP A 410 0.53 -6.57 -17.50
N ARG A 411 0.31 -6.27 -18.79
CA ARG A 411 -0.84 -5.50 -19.28
C ARG A 411 -2.17 -6.13 -18.87
N ARG A 412 -2.29 -7.45 -18.74
CA ARG A 412 -3.55 -8.14 -18.40
C ARG A 412 -3.92 -8.12 -16.92
N LEU A 413 -3.06 -7.62 -16.03
CA LEU A 413 -3.40 -7.42 -14.63
C LEU A 413 -4.08 -6.06 -14.44
N LEU A 414 -5.22 -6.06 -13.76
CA LEU A 414 -5.85 -4.88 -13.19
C LEU A 414 -5.56 -4.85 -11.70
N TYR A 415 -5.16 -3.69 -11.21
CA TYR A 415 -4.96 -3.44 -9.78
C TYR A 415 -6.14 -2.66 -9.25
N VAL A 416 -6.82 -3.22 -8.26
CA VAL A 416 -8.16 -2.80 -7.82
C VAL A 416 -8.26 -2.78 -6.30
N ALA A 417 -9.16 -1.96 -5.75
CA ALA A 417 -9.36 -1.86 -4.31
C ALA A 417 -10.50 -2.79 -3.92
N ILE A 418 -10.34 -3.54 -2.83
CA ILE A 418 -11.39 -4.39 -2.28
C ILE A 418 -12.07 -3.64 -1.15
N ILE A 419 -13.38 -3.51 -1.26
CA ILE A 419 -14.21 -2.83 -0.26
C ILE A 419 -15.30 -3.77 0.23
N ASP A 420 -15.60 -3.71 1.52
CA ASP A 420 -16.79 -4.35 2.07
C ASP A 420 -18.02 -3.50 1.77
N CYS A 421 -18.67 -3.78 0.63
CA CYS A 421 -19.82 -2.99 0.21
C CYS A 421 -21.05 -3.20 1.07
N THR A 422 -21.17 -4.37 1.71
CA THR A 422 -22.27 -4.71 2.61
C THR A 422 -22.14 -3.97 3.93
N ALA A 423 -20.95 -4.00 4.54
CA ALA A 423 -20.71 -3.32 5.81
C ALA A 423 -20.74 -1.80 5.67
N ASN A 424 -20.28 -1.25 4.55
CA ASN A 424 -20.18 0.20 4.35
C ASN A 424 -21.38 0.81 3.60
N SER A 425 -22.38 0.01 3.23
CA SER A 425 -23.57 0.43 2.47
C SER A 425 -23.20 1.31 1.26
N VAL A 426 -22.28 0.80 0.43
CA VAL A 426 -21.62 1.59 -0.62
C VAL A 426 -22.62 2.09 -1.66
N LYS A 427 -22.56 3.40 -1.92
CA LYS A 427 -23.40 4.10 -2.90
C LYS A 427 -22.55 4.72 -4.00
N GLY A 428 -23.19 4.99 -5.14
CA GLY A 428 -22.56 5.75 -6.22
C GLY A 428 -22.42 7.23 -5.84
N GLY A 429 -21.22 7.64 -5.44
CA GLY A 429 -20.78 9.04 -5.47
C GLY A 429 -20.19 9.60 -4.18
N GLY A 430 -18.94 10.08 -4.28
CA GLY A 430 -18.26 10.94 -3.32
C GLY A 430 -18.00 10.32 -1.94
N GLN A 431 -18.28 9.03 -1.76
CA GLN A 431 -18.16 8.37 -0.47
C GLN A 431 -16.72 7.93 -0.27
N THR A 432 -16.08 8.40 0.81
CA THR A 432 -14.78 7.88 1.24
C THR A 432 -14.98 6.60 2.03
N LEU A 433 -14.31 5.53 1.58
CA LEU A 433 -14.50 4.18 2.07
C LEU A 433 -13.16 3.57 2.50
N PRO A 434 -13.14 2.79 3.59
CA PRO A 434 -11.94 2.05 3.97
C PRO A 434 -11.67 0.93 2.98
N VAL A 435 -10.39 0.73 2.63
CA VAL A 435 -9.96 -0.38 1.75
C VAL A 435 -9.59 -1.58 2.61
N GLN A 436 -10.22 -2.74 2.36
CA GLN A 436 -9.85 -3.98 3.05
C GLN A 436 -8.48 -4.48 2.59
N ALA A 437 -8.25 -4.47 1.28
CA ALA A 437 -6.99 -4.81 0.64
C ALA A 437 -6.98 -4.28 -0.80
N PHE A 438 -5.82 -4.21 -1.43
CA PHE A 438 -5.73 -4.12 -2.89
C PHE A 438 -5.65 -5.53 -3.47
N ALA A 439 -6.18 -5.74 -4.68
CA ALA A 439 -6.11 -6.98 -5.41
C ALA A 439 -5.42 -6.78 -6.76
N SER A 440 -4.81 -7.85 -7.26
CA SER A 440 -4.52 -8.00 -8.68
C SER A 440 -5.48 -8.99 -9.32
N VAL A 441 -6.11 -8.58 -10.41
CA VAL A 441 -7.10 -9.35 -11.15
C VAL A 441 -6.62 -9.52 -12.58
N PHE A 442 -6.38 -10.76 -12.99
CA PHE A 442 -5.98 -11.10 -14.34
C PHE A 442 -7.23 -11.15 -15.24
N VAL A 443 -7.32 -10.24 -16.21
CA VAL A 443 -8.44 -10.18 -17.15
C VAL A 443 -8.30 -11.28 -18.19
N THR A 444 -9.29 -12.17 -18.26
CA THR A 444 -9.21 -13.39 -19.07
C THR A 444 -9.75 -13.23 -20.47
N GLU A 445 -10.68 -12.28 -20.67
CA GLU A 445 -11.33 -12.01 -21.94
C GLU A 445 -11.66 -10.51 -22.09
N PRO A 446 -11.92 -10.02 -23.32
CA PRO A 446 -12.30 -8.62 -23.54
C PRO A 446 -13.51 -8.24 -22.68
N ALA A 447 -13.46 -7.05 -22.07
CA ALA A 447 -14.56 -6.47 -21.33
C ALA A 447 -15.76 -6.23 -22.27
N GLY A 448 -16.96 -6.52 -21.75
CA GLY A 448 -18.21 -6.29 -22.45
C GLY A 448 -18.46 -4.80 -22.69
N GLY A 449 -19.16 -4.46 -23.77
CA GLY A 449 -19.67 -3.10 -23.99
C GLY A 449 -21.02 -2.86 -23.28
N PRO A 450 -21.63 -1.68 -23.50
CA PRO A 450 -23.01 -1.44 -23.11
C PRO A 450 -23.96 -2.53 -23.64
N PRO A 451 -24.99 -2.93 -22.89
CA PRO A 451 -25.45 -2.33 -21.62
C PRO A 451 -24.82 -2.91 -20.34
N ASN A 452 -24.12 -4.04 -20.41
CA ASN A 452 -23.74 -4.81 -19.20
C ASN A 452 -22.33 -4.52 -18.69
N ALA A 453 -21.39 -4.18 -19.58
CA ALA A 453 -20.02 -3.79 -19.22
C ALA A 453 -19.28 -4.78 -18.30
N ASP A 454 -19.57 -6.07 -18.46
CA ASP A 454 -19.03 -7.13 -17.63
C ASP A 454 -17.52 -7.31 -17.83
N ILE A 455 -16.79 -7.52 -16.74
CA ILE A 455 -15.38 -7.89 -16.75
C ILE A 455 -15.24 -9.27 -16.11
N TYR A 456 -14.64 -10.22 -16.83
CA TYR A 456 -14.26 -11.50 -16.26
C TYR A 456 -12.77 -11.49 -15.99
N GLY A 457 -12.40 -11.88 -14.78
CA GLY A 457 -11.01 -11.99 -14.41
C GLY A 457 -10.76 -13.05 -13.34
N GLU A 458 -9.50 -13.34 -13.09
CA GLU A 458 -9.06 -14.32 -12.11
C GLU A 458 -8.22 -13.58 -11.06
N MET A 459 -8.66 -13.61 -9.79
CA MET A 459 -7.93 -12.96 -8.70
C MET A 459 -6.62 -13.69 -8.44
N GLN A 460 -5.49 -12.97 -8.48
CA GLN A 460 -4.15 -13.58 -8.35
C GLN A 460 -3.51 -13.37 -6.99
N ASP A 461 -3.71 -12.16 -6.44
CA ASP A 461 -2.97 -11.68 -5.28
C ASP A 461 -3.76 -10.58 -4.60
N ILE A 462 -3.51 -10.40 -3.30
CA ILE A 462 -4.03 -9.28 -2.51
C ILE A 462 -2.92 -8.67 -1.66
N SER A 463 -3.01 -7.39 -1.32
CA SER A 463 -1.95 -6.66 -0.59
C SER A 463 -1.77 -7.11 0.87
N THR A 464 -2.43 -8.19 1.25
CA THR A 464 -2.21 -8.88 2.52
C THR A 464 -1.20 -10.02 2.28
N VAL A 465 -0.72 -10.70 3.31
CA VAL A 465 0.48 -11.58 3.27
C VAL A 465 0.38 -12.82 2.34
N VAL A 466 -0.57 -12.91 1.40
CA VAL A 466 -0.88 -14.11 0.60
C VAL A 466 -1.05 -13.79 -0.89
N GLY A 467 -0.25 -14.46 -1.74
CA GLY A 467 -0.45 -14.56 -3.20
C GLY A 467 0.86 -14.61 -4.00
N GLN A 468 0.82 -14.22 -5.28
CA GLN A 468 1.94 -14.39 -6.24
C GLN A 468 2.96 -13.22 -6.24
N ASN A 469 2.90 -12.30 -5.28
CA ASN A 469 3.73 -11.09 -5.19
C ASN A 469 3.59 -10.14 -6.40
N THR A 470 2.46 -10.17 -7.11
CA THR A 470 2.20 -9.29 -8.25
C THR A 470 2.05 -7.83 -7.80
N LEU A 471 1.64 -7.61 -6.54
CA LEU A 471 1.47 -6.28 -5.94
C LEU A 471 2.76 -5.68 -5.36
N LYS A 472 3.79 -6.51 -5.14
CA LYS A 472 5.00 -6.13 -4.39
C LYS A 472 5.75 -4.94 -4.97
N LYS A 473 5.73 -4.75 -6.29
CA LYS A 473 6.42 -3.63 -6.97
C LYS A 473 5.62 -2.32 -6.95
N LEU A 474 4.32 -2.40 -6.66
CA LEU A 474 3.39 -1.27 -6.68
C LEU A 474 3.10 -0.72 -5.29
N GLN A 475 3.35 -1.53 -4.27
CA GLN A 475 3.12 -1.19 -2.87
C GLN A 475 4.19 -0.21 -2.36
N ARG A 476 3.74 0.91 -1.82
CA ARG A 476 4.56 1.88 -1.08
C ARG A 476 4.17 1.82 0.38
N ASN A 477 5.11 1.35 1.19
CA ASN A 477 5.02 1.29 2.62
C ASN A 477 5.73 2.52 3.19
N GLU A 478 4.96 3.44 3.78
CA GLU A 478 5.48 4.70 4.31
C GLU A 478 5.18 4.76 5.80
N ALA A 479 6.23 4.69 6.62
CA ALA A 479 6.15 5.07 8.03
C ALA A 479 6.49 6.57 8.14
N GLN A 480 5.63 7.34 8.78
CA GLN A 480 5.81 8.79 8.93
C GLN A 480 5.58 9.24 10.37
N LEU A 481 6.28 10.30 10.76
CA LEU A 481 6.13 10.95 12.06
C LEU A 481 4.96 11.93 12.02
N TYR A 482 4.18 11.95 13.10
CA TYR A 482 3.13 12.92 13.38
C TYR A 482 3.60 13.75 14.58
N ARG A 483 3.68 15.06 14.40
CA ARG A 483 4.29 16.00 15.36
C ARG A 483 3.36 17.16 15.65
#